data_AF-Q0GAM2-F1
#
_entry.id   AF-Q0GAM2-F1
#
_cell.length_a   1.000
_cell.length_b   1.000
_cell.length_c   1.000
_cell.angle_alpha   90.00
_cell.angle_beta   90.00
_cell.angle_gamma   90.00
#
_symmetry.space_group_name_H-M   'P 1'
#
loop_
_entity.id
_entity.type
_entity.pdbx_description
1 polymer ?
#
loop_
_entity_poly.entity_id
_entity_poly.type
_entity_poly.pdbx_seq_one_letter_code
_entity_poly.pdbx_strand_id
1 'polypeptide(L)'
;MRTTALLILLVVLVSTGEALQCHTLDGGTEECLPGNDAVCMYYKYEDEEYKDCGGPDACTEMKDDFTENENEHGIFICCEEDLCN
;
A
#
# COMPACT_ATOMS: atom_id res chain seq x y z
N MET A 1 -10.63 -18.18 -37.44
CA MET A 1 -11.11 -16.89 -36.88
C MET A 1 -11.76 -17.08 -35.51
N ARG A 2 -11.11 -17.76 -34.56
CA ARG A 2 -11.64 -18.01 -33.20
C ARG A 2 -10.68 -17.60 -32.08
N THR A 3 -9.49 -17.11 -32.42
CA THR A 3 -8.41 -16.76 -31.49
C THR A 3 -8.41 -15.29 -31.10
N THR A 4 -9.00 -14.41 -31.91
CA THR A 4 -9.03 -12.96 -31.65
C THR A 4 -9.89 -12.58 -30.45
N ALA A 5 -10.95 -13.33 -30.14
CA ALA A 5 -11.83 -13.03 -29.01
C ALA A 5 -11.19 -13.34 -27.63
N LEU A 6 -10.35 -14.38 -27.56
CA LEU A 6 -9.65 -14.78 -26.33
C LEU A 6 -8.56 -13.78 -25.93
N LEU A 7 -7.85 -13.21 -26.91
CA LEU A 7 -6.82 -12.21 -26.67
C LEU A 7 -7.40 -10.93 -26.07
N ILE A 8 -8.60 -10.51 -26.51
CA ILE A 8 -9.23 -9.28 -26.01
C ILE A 8 -9.65 -9.43 -24.53
N LEU A 9 -10.14 -10.61 -24.12
CA LEU A 9 -10.50 -10.89 -22.72
C LEU A 9 -9.29 -10.85 -21.78
N LEU A 10 -8.14 -11.37 -22.20
CA LEU A 10 -6.90 -11.33 -21.43
C LEU A 10 -6.37 -9.90 -21.23
N VAL A 11 -6.49 -9.04 -22.25
CA VAL A 11 -6.03 -7.65 -22.16
C VAL A 11 -6.89 -6.87 -21.15
N VAL A 12 -8.20 -7.13 -21.06
CA VAL A 12 -9.09 -6.44 -20.11
C VAL A 12 -8.78 -6.84 -18.66
N LEU A 13 -8.49 -8.12 -18.39
CA LEU A 13 -8.13 -8.61 -17.05
C LEU A 13 -6.79 -8.08 -16.54
N VAL A 14 -5.80 -7.94 -17.43
CA VAL A 14 -4.47 -7.38 -17.06
C VAL A 14 -4.52 -5.85 -16.91
N SER A 15 -5.53 -5.18 -17.48
CA SER A 15 -5.64 -3.71 -17.44
C SER A 15 -6.38 -3.19 -16.19
N THR A 16 -7.09 -4.05 -15.48
CA THR A 16 -7.57 -3.77 -14.11
C THR A 16 -6.55 -4.38 -13.17
N GLY A 17 -5.49 -3.63 -12.84
CA GLY A 17 -4.57 -4.06 -11.78
C GLY A 17 -5.36 -4.42 -10.53
N GLU A 18 -5.04 -5.56 -9.92
CA GLU A 18 -5.64 -5.94 -8.64
C GLU A 18 -5.37 -4.81 -7.64
N ALA A 19 -6.39 -4.44 -6.88
CA ALA A 19 -6.25 -3.40 -5.86
C ALA A 19 -5.33 -3.93 -4.75
N LEU A 20 -4.33 -3.12 -4.39
CA LEU A 20 -3.35 -3.45 -3.35
C LEU A 20 -4.08 -3.76 -2.04
N GLN A 21 -3.70 -4.82 -1.35
CA GLN A 21 -4.19 -5.14 -0.01
C GLN A 21 -3.15 -4.80 1.05
N CYS A 22 -3.56 -4.16 2.13
CA CYS A 22 -2.67 -3.83 3.25
C CYS A 22 -3.23 -4.35 4.58
N HIS A 23 -2.35 -4.54 5.57
CA HIS A 23 -2.78 -4.80 6.93
C HIS A 23 -3.33 -3.53 7.57
N THR A 24 -4.38 -3.69 8.38
CA THR A 24 -4.99 -2.63 9.19
C THR A 24 -4.54 -2.74 10.65
N LEU A 25 -4.71 -1.66 11.41
CA LEU A 25 -4.35 -1.62 12.83
C LEU A 25 -5.09 -2.68 13.68
N ASP A 26 -6.34 -2.99 13.34
CA ASP A 26 -7.16 -3.99 14.05
C ASP A 26 -6.77 -5.44 13.74
N GLY A 27 -5.69 -5.66 12.98
CA GLY A 27 -5.22 -6.99 12.57
C GLY A 27 -5.99 -7.60 11.39
N GLY A 28 -6.86 -6.82 10.76
CA GLY A 28 -7.53 -7.18 9.51
C GLY A 28 -6.72 -6.78 8.28
N THR A 29 -7.39 -6.80 7.13
CA THR A 29 -6.85 -6.32 5.86
C THR A 29 -7.85 -5.37 5.22
N GLU A 30 -7.35 -4.43 4.43
CA GLU A 30 -8.17 -3.52 3.63
C GLU A 30 -7.70 -3.53 2.17
N GLU A 31 -8.61 -3.15 1.26
CA GLU A 31 -8.33 -2.98 -0.16
C GLU A 31 -8.10 -1.48 -0.41
N CYS A 32 -6.91 -1.12 -0.87
CA CYS A 32 -6.53 0.25 -1.16
C CYS A 32 -7.26 0.78 -2.40
N LEU A 33 -7.58 2.07 -2.42
CA LEU A 33 -8.31 2.66 -3.55
C LEU A 33 -7.40 2.72 -4.79
N PRO A 34 -7.76 2.01 -5.87
CA PRO A 34 -6.92 1.95 -7.06
C PRO A 34 -6.72 3.35 -7.67
N GLY A 35 -5.46 3.71 -7.89
CA GLY A 35 -5.04 4.97 -8.53
C GLY A 35 -4.85 6.15 -7.58
N ASN A 36 -5.28 6.04 -6.33
CA ASN A 36 -5.02 7.04 -5.30
C ASN A 36 -4.11 6.49 -4.20
N ASP A 37 -4.26 5.21 -3.89
CA ASP A 37 -3.53 4.52 -2.85
C ASP A 37 -2.73 3.38 -3.48
N ALA A 38 -1.41 3.46 -3.42
CA ALA A 38 -0.48 2.59 -4.13
C ALA A 38 0.61 1.98 -3.23
N VAL A 39 0.61 2.31 -1.94
CA VAL A 39 1.58 1.82 -0.97
C VAL A 39 0.88 1.39 0.32
N CYS A 40 1.38 0.34 0.94
CA CYS A 40 1.06 0.00 2.31
C CYS A 40 2.02 0.72 3.25
N MET A 41 1.48 1.36 4.28
CA MET A 41 2.24 2.09 5.29
C MET A 41 2.14 1.39 6.64
N TYR A 42 3.26 1.26 7.35
CA TYR A 42 3.26 0.90 8.77
C TYR A 42 4.24 1.77 9.52
N TYR A 43 3.76 2.33 10.62
CA TYR A 43 4.53 3.12 11.56
C TYR A 43 4.31 2.60 12.98
N LYS A 44 5.41 2.50 13.75
CA LYS A 44 5.35 2.19 15.17
C LYS A 44 6.45 2.90 15.94
N TYR A 45 6.07 3.63 16.97
CA TYR A 45 6.99 4.28 17.89
C TYR A 45 6.33 4.43 19.26
N GLU A 46 7.00 3.96 20.32
CA GLU A 46 6.43 3.94 21.68
C GLU A 46 5.03 3.30 21.72
N ASP A 47 4.02 4.05 22.15
CA ASP A 47 2.62 3.63 22.25
C ASP A 47 1.80 3.96 20.99
N GLU A 48 2.42 4.59 19.98
CA GLU A 48 1.80 4.95 18.71
C GLU A 48 2.05 3.85 17.66
N GLU A 49 0.97 3.42 17.02
CA GLU A 49 1.00 2.44 15.94
C GLU A 49 -0.04 2.82 14.89
N TYR A 50 0.37 2.80 13.63
CA TYR A 50 -0.46 3.16 12.49
C TYR A 50 -0.19 2.21 11.32
N LYS A 51 -1.26 1.75 10.68
CA LYS A 51 -1.23 0.97 9.45
C LYS A 51 -2.34 1.45 8.54
N ASP A 52 -2.02 1.74 7.29
CA ASP A 52 -2.99 2.29 6.33
C ASP A 52 -2.52 2.12 4.89
N CYS A 53 -3.45 2.29 3.97
CA CYS A 53 -3.19 2.55 2.56
C CYS A 53 -2.74 4.01 2.38
N GLY A 54 -1.69 4.22 1.59
CA GLY A 54 -1.16 5.54 1.29
C GLY A 54 -1.06 5.80 -0.20
N GLY A 55 -1.09 7.08 -0.57
CA GLY A 55 -0.69 7.51 -1.90
C GLY A 55 0.82 7.43 -2.11
N PRO A 56 1.30 7.54 -3.36
CA PRO A 56 2.73 7.41 -3.70
C PRO A 56 3.65 8.34 -2.90
N ASP A 57 3.16 9.54 -2.58
CA ASP A 57 3.92 10.56 -1.85
C ASP A 57 3.77 10.45 -0.32
N ALA A 58 2.75 9.74 0.17
CA ALA A 58 2.40 9.67 1.60
C ALA A 58 3.55 9.13 2.46
N CYS A 59 4.33 8.20 1.92
CA CYS A 59 5.52 7.66 2.59
C CYS A 59 6.61 8.71 2.81
N THR A 60 6.83 9.58 1.83
CA THR A 60 7.84 10.64 1.92
C THR A 60 7.35 11.72 2.87
N GLU A 61 6.09 12.14 2.72
CA GLU A 61 5.46 13.15 3.58
C GLU A 61 5.47 12.73 5.05
N MET A 62 5.06 11.48 5.35
CA MET A 62 5.09 10.96 6.72
C MET A 62 6.51 10.94 7.30
N LYS A 63 7.51 10.52 6.51
CA LYS A 63 8.88 10.44 6.98
C LYS A 63 9.50 11.82 7.26
N ASP A 64 9.12 12.83 6.48
CA ASP A 64 9.58 14.21 6.66
C ASP A 64 9.03 14.86 7.94
N ASP A 65 7.90 14.37 8.45
CA ASP A 65 7.29 14.83 9.70
C ASP A 65 7.89 14.18 10.97
N PHE A 66 8.67 13.11 10.84
CA PHE A 66 9.28 12.42 11.98
C PHE A 66 10.33 13.29 12.69
N THR A 67 10.28 13.29 14.02
CA THR A 67 11.36 13.79 14.85
C THR A 67 12.64 12.95 14.69
N GLU A 68 13.77 13.47 15.18
CA GLU A 68 15.04 12.72 15.21
C GLU A 68 14.87 11.39 15.98
N ASN A 69 14.13 11.41 17.08
CA ASN A 69 13.94 10.24 17.92
C ASN A 69 13.08 9.16 17.25
N GLU A 70 12.01 9.56 16.54
CA GLU A 70 11.18 8.66 15.74
C GLU A 70 11.98 8.05 14.58
N ASN A 71 12.87 8.82 13.94
CA ASN A 71 13.75 8.30 12.90
C ASN A 71 14.78 7.29 13.43
N GLU A 72 15.28 7.47 14.66
CA GLU A 72 16.29 6.58 15.25
C GLU A 72 15.71 5.31 15.86
N HIS A 73 14.51 5.39 16.45
CA HIS A 73 13.94 4.32 17.29
C HIS A 73 12.58 3.80 16.80
N GLY A 74 11.93 4.49 15.87
CA GLY A 74 10.68 4.05 15.26
C GLY A 74 10.89 2.96 14.21
N ILE A 75 9.80 2.25 13.92
CA ILE A 75 9.69 1.36 12.77
C ILE A 75 8.83 2.06 11.74
N PHE A 76 9.35 2.15 10.51
CA PHE A 76 8.61 2.69 9.38
C PHE A 76 8.80 1.78 8.17
N ILE A 77 7.69 1.29 7.62
CA ILE A 77 7.64 0.45 6.43
C ILE A 77 6.74 1.12 5.40
N CYS A 78 7.23 1.17 4.17
CA CYS A 78 6.49 1.57 3.00
C CYS A 78 6.82 0.62 1.85
N CYS A 79 5.79 0.01 1.26
CA CYS A 79 5.95 -1.06 0.29
C CYS A 79 4.73 -1.16 -0.64
N GLU A 80 4.92 -1.74 -1.82
CA GLU A 80 3.92 -1.79 -2.91
C GLU A 80 3.40 -3.22 -3.14
N GLU A 81 3.70 -4.14 -2.22
CA GLU A 81 3.32 -5.56 -2.30
C GLU A 81 2.14 -5.83 -1.36
N ASP A 82 1.29 -6.82 -1.69
CA ASP A 82 0.16 -7.15 -0.82
C ASP A 82 0.63 -7.56 0.58
N LEU A 83 -0.02 -6.98 1.59
CA LEU A 83 0.08 -7.30 3.01
C LEU A 83 1.51 -7.14 3.58
N CYS A 84 2.29 -6.23 3.00
CA CYS A 84 3.70 -6.06 3.34
C CYS A 84 3.96 -5.22 4.61
N ASN A 85 2.95 -4.54 5.17
CA ASN A 85 3.04 -3.57 6.26
C ASN A 85 2.67 -4.11 7.67
#